data_AF-A0A3L9M6E5-F1
#
_entry.id   AF-A0A3L9M6E5-F1
#
_cell.length_a   1.000
_cell.length_b   1.000
_cell.length_c   1.000
_cell.angle_alpha   90.00
_cell.angle_beta   90.00
_cell.angle_gamma   90.00
#
_symmetry.space_group_name_H-M   'P 1'
#
loop_
_entity.id
_entity.type
_entity.pdbx_description
1 polymer ?
#
loop_
_entity_poly.entity_id
_entity_poly.type
_entity_poly.pdbx_seq_one_letter_code
_entity_poly.pdbx_strand_id
1 'polypeptide(L)'
;MQKKYSKSELEKQANVYFSENEDVAKVFCTTDGQIFLEENRADLHAKSEEKMAVFAFQNPRANEEVVEAETEISLKESAGYLIGAFQLVTDVELLKKFLAEEQEGKKRKTVLEVLESRIAELATEGIEGTEDVEGSEDEGAEEGKDETK
;
A
#
# COMPACT_ATOMS: atom_id res chain seq x y z
N MET A 1 40.40 -0.68 22.45
CA MET A 1 39.13 0.00 22.73
C MET A 1 38.35 0.02 21.44
N GLN A 2 37.27 -0.78 21.32
CA GLN A 2 36.34 -0.59 20.23
C GLN A 2 35.72 0.81 20.37
N LYS A 3 35.71 1.58 19.28
CA LYS A 3 35.08 2.89 19.27
C LYS A 3 33.57 2.67 19.39
N LYS A 4 32.99 3.12 20.51
CA LYS A 4 31.53 3.09 20.71
C LYS A 4 30.96 4.42 20.25
N TYR A 5 30.02 4.36 19.34
CA TYR A 5 29.30 5.54 18.85
C TYR A 5 28.19 5.91 19.82
N SER A 6 28.06 7.21 20.04
CA SER A 6 26.91 7.78 20.75
C SER A 6 25.66 7.74 19.87
N LYS A 7 24.48 7.82 20.49
CA LYS A 7 23.19 7.85 19.78
C LYS A 7 23.14 8.94 18.69
N SER A 8 23.71 10.12 18.97
CA SER A 8 23.74 11.24 18.02
C SER A 8 24.65 10.99 16.81
N GLU A 9 25.74 10.23 16.98
CA GLU A 9 26.61 9.84 15.86
C GLU A 9 25.93 8.78 14.98
N LEU A 10 25.26 7.81 15.61
CA LEU A 10 24.48 6.79 14.89
C LEU A 10 23.30 7.40 14.12
N GLU A 11 22.67 8.43 14.66
CA GLU A 11 21.60 9.18 13.98
C GLU A 11 22.12 9.88 12.72
N LYS A 12 23.30 10.49 12.77
CA LYS A 12 23.93 11.08 11.58
C LYS A 12 24.23 10.03 10.53
N GLN A 13 24.75 8.88 10.95
CA GLN A 13 25.06 7.77 10.06
C GLN A 13 23.80 7.16 9.42
N ALA A 14 22.73 7.02 10.20
CA ALA A 14 21.42 6.60 9.71
C ALA A 14 20.85 7.59 8.69
N ASN A 15 20.94 8.90 8.95
CA ASN A 15 20.50 9.91 7.99
C ASN A 15 21.29 9.92 6.67
N VAL A 16 22.59 9.66 6.73
CA VAL A 16 23.40 9.46 5.51
C VAL A 16 22.91 8.23 4.76
N TYR A 17 22.70 7.11 5.45
CA TYR A 17 22.18 5.88 4.86
C TYR A 17 20.80 6.08 4.21
N PHE A 18 19.89 6.81 4.87
CA PHE A 18 18.58 7.16 4.31
C PHE A 18 18.66 8.10 3.10
N SER A 19 19.68 8.94 3.02
CA SER A 19 19.90 9.81 1.85
C SER A 19 20.39 9.03 0.63
N GLU A 20 21.03 7.88 0.85
CA GLU A 20 21.49 6.97 -0.21
C GLU A 20 20.46 5.87 -0.54
N ASN A 21 19.54 5.60 0.38
CA ASN A 21 18.53 4.54 0.29
C ASN A 21 17.16 5.10 0.68
N GLU A 22 16.55 5.85 -0.23
CA GLU A 22 15.30 6.59 0.03
C GLU A 22 14.11 5.66 0.31
N ASP A 23 14.14 4.43 -0.25
CA ASP A 23 13.11 3.40 -0.07
C ASP A 23 13.11 2.75 1.32
N VAL A 24 14.15 2.99 2.12
CA VAL A 24 14.28 2.35 3.44
C VAL A 24 13.55 3.17 4.50
N ALA A 25 12.48 2.59 5.05
CA ALA A 25 11.66 3.23 6.07
C ALA A 25 12.33 3.30 7.45
N LYS A 26 13.12 2.29 7.82
CA LYS A 26 13.67 2.12 9.16
C LYS A 26 15.01 1.40 9.12
N VAL A 27 15.94 1.81 9.99
CA VAL A 27 17.19 1.09 10.24
C VAL A 27 17.46 0.93 11.73
N PHE A 28 18.23 -0.10 12.06
CA PHE A 28 18.65 -0.44 13.41
C PHE A 28 20.17 -0.35 13.47
N CYS A 29 20.68 0.54 14.30
CA CYS A 29 22.10 0.78 14.45
C CYS A 29 22.60 0.26 15.80
N THR A 30 23.69 -0.49 15.80
CA THR A 30 24.37 -0.94 17.02
C THR A 30 25.45 0.04 17.46
N THR A 31 25.80 0.04 18.75
CA THR A 31 26.82 0.96 19.32
C THR A 31 28.22 0.84 18.71
N ASP A 32 28.50 -0.21 17.94
CA ASP A 32 29.74 -0.40 17.19
C ASP A 32 29.73 0.27 15.80
N GLY A 33 28.62 0.89 15.40
CA GLY A 33 28.47 1.62 14.15
C GLY A 33 27.94 0.77 12.99
N GLN A 34 27.54 -0.49 13.23
CA GLN A 34 26.87 -1.29 12.21
C GLN A 34 25.40 -0.89 12.06
N ILE A 35 24.91 -0.95 10.81
CA ILE A 35 23.54 -0.63 10.43
C ILE A 35 22.89 -1.90 9.89
N PHE A 36 21.69 -2.18 10.36
CA PHE A 36 20.88 -3.33 9.98
C PHE A 36 19.50 -2.86 9.50
N LEU A 37 18.94 -3.54 8.51
CA LEU A 37 17.57 -3.33 8.07
C LEU A 37 16.55 -4.06 8.95
N GLU A 38 16.98 -5.14 9.61
CA GLU A 38 16.15 -6.00 10.46
C GLU A 38 16.55 -5.89 11.93
N GLU A 39 15.58 -5.70 12.81
CA GLU A 39 15.77 -5.63 14.26
C GLU A 39 16.40 -6.92 14.81
N ASN A 40 15.91 -8.07 14.35
CA ASN A 40 16.38 -9.38 14.78
C ASN A 40 17.89 -9.57 14.56
N ARG A 41 18.42 -9.03 13.46
CA ARG A 41 19.86 -9.11 13.15
C ARG A 41 20.68 -8.17 14.03
N ALA A 42 20.21 -6.94 14.22
CA ALA A 42 20.86 -5.99 15.12
C ALA A 42 20.91 -6.52 16.55
N ASP A 43 19.83 -7.16 17.01
CA ASP A 43 19.74 -7.78 18.32
C ASP A 43 20.67 -8.98 18.48
N LEU A 44 20.74 -9.86 17.48
CA LEU A 44 21.67 -11.00 17.51
C LEU A 44 23.13 -10.52 17.57
N HIS A 45 23.45 -9.48 16.80
CA HIS A 45 24.77 -8.86 16.82
C HIS A 45 25.07 -8.22 18.18
N ALA A 46 24.15 -7.44 18.72
CA ALA A 46 24.29 -6.81 20.02
C ALA A 46 24.36 -7.81 21.19
N LYS A 47 23.73 -8.97 21.06
CA LYS A 47 23.82 -10.08 22.03
C LYS A 47 25.13 -10.86 21.91
N SER A 48 25.76 -10.85 20.74
CA SER A 48 27.04 -11.53 20.52
C SER A 48 28.22 -10.83 21.19
N GLU A 49 28.11 -9.53 21.47
CA GLU A 49 29.13 -8.75 22.17
C GLU A 49 28.59 -8.11 23.46
N GLU A 50 29.23 -8.38 24.60
CA GLU A 50 28.81 -7.81 25.89
C GLU A 50 28.79 -6.28 25.86
N LYS A 51 27.63 -5.68 26.19
CA LYS A 51 27.37 -4.24 26.31
C LYS A 51 27.26 -3.50 24.97
N MET A 52 26.58 -4.08 24.00
CA MET A 52 26.06 -3.34 22.85
C MET A 52 24.60 -2.99 23.02
N ALA A 53 24.22 -1.80 22.55
CA ALA A 53 22.83 -1.37 22.48
C ALA A 53 22.43 -1.21 21.01
N VAL A 54 21.18 -1.53 20.73
CA VAL A 54 20.53 -1.30 19.43
C VAL A 54 19.70 -0.02 19.53
N PHE A 55 19.82 0.84 18.54
CA PHE A 55 19.03 2.06 18.40
C PHE A 55 18.30 2.02 17.06
N ALA A 56 16.98 2.16 17.09
CA ALA A 56 16.17 2.29 15.89
C ALA A 56 16.10 3.76 15.45
N PHE A 57 16.27 4.00 14.15
CA PHE A 57 16.08 5.28 13.50
C PHE A 57 15.09 5.11 12.35
N GLN A 58 14.22 6.09 12.18
CA GLN A 58 13.21 6.10 11.13
C GLN A 58 13.57 7.15 10.10
N ASN A 59 13.40 6.83 8.83
CA ASN A 59 13.68 7.74 7.74
C ASN A 59 12.64 8.87 7.76
N PRO A 60 13.04 10.14 7.94
CA PRO A 60 12.10 11.26 7.92
C PRO A 60 11.48 11.48 6.54
N ARG A 61 12.08 10.94 5.46
CA ARG A 61 11.58 11.03 4.08
C ARG A 61 10.73 9.85 3.65
N ALA A 62 10.82 8.70 4.31
CA ALA A 62 9.97 7.54 4.02
C ALA A 62 8.52 7.71 4.50
N ASN A 63 8.08 8.95 4.68
CA ASN A 63 6.73 9.31 5.10
C ASN A 63 5.87 9.77 3.90
N GLU A 64 6.34 9.58 2.66
CA GLU A 64 5.50 9.54 1.46
C GLU A 64 5.43 8.07 1.00
N GLU A 65 4.30 7.41 1.32
CA GLU A 65 3.93 6.01 0.97
C GLU A 65 4.83 4.90 1.57
N VAL A 66 4.35 3.94 2.36
CA VAL A 66 3.03 3.33 2.48
C VAL A 66 2.78 3.19 3.97
N VAL A 67 1.80 3.92 4.50
CA VAL A 67 1.15 3.45 5.72
C VAL A 67 0.49 2.15 5.26
N GLU A 68 1.08 0.99 5.55
CA GLU A 68 0.31 -0.21 5.80
C GLU A 68 -0.59 0.17 6.95
N ALA A 69 -1.67 0.84 6.60
CA ALA A 69 -2.75 1.06 7.50
C ALA A 69 -3.32 -0.34 7.67
N GLU A 70 -2.84 -1.02 8.70
CA GLU A 70 -3.72 -1.74 9.61
C GLU A 70 -4.75 -0.73 10.18
N THR A 71 -5.46 0.01 9.32
CA THR A 71 -6.76 0.54 9.62
C THR A 71 -7.59 -0.69 9.83
N GLU A 72 -7.72 -1.11 11.09
CA GLU A 72 -8.84 -1.90 11.55
C GLU A 72 -10.11 -1.09 11.24
N ILE A 73 -10.55 -1.09 9.97
CA ILE A 73 -11.75 -0.38 9.56
C ILE A 73 -12.92 -1.09 10.22
N SER A 74 -13.45 -0.46 11.26
CA SER A 74 -14.61 -0.98 11.98
C SER A 74 -15.88 -0.47 11.31
N LEU A 75 -16.70 -1.39 10.77
CA LEU A 75 -18.02 -1.07 10.21
C LEU A 75 -19.00 -0.44 11.23
N LYS A 76 -18.63 -0.38 12.51
CA LYS A 76 -19.40 0.31 13.54
C LYS A 76 -19.35 1.83 13.38
N GLU A 77 -18.31 2.36 12.73
CA GLU A 77 -18.09 3.79 12.50
C GLU A 77 -19.16 4.45 11.61
N SER A 78 -19.13 5.78 11.58
CA SER A 78 -20.04 6.59 10.77
C SER A 78 -19.85 6.35 9.27
N ALA A 79 -20.91 6.51 8.47
CA ALA A 79 -20.82 6.34 7.02
C ALA A 79 -19.79 7.30 6.40
N GLY A 80 -19.70 8.54 6.88
CA GLY A 80 -18.72 9.51 6.38
C GLY A 80 -17.27 9.08 6.61
N TYR A 81 -16.98 8.48 7.78
CA TYR A 81 -15.65 7.93 8.06
C TYR A 81 -15.33 6.74 7.14
N LEU A 82 -16.28 5.82 6.99
CA LEU A 82 -16.10 4.63 6.15
C LEU A 82 -15.84 4.97 4.68
N ILE A 83 -16.54 5.98 4.14
CA ILE A 83 -16.36 6.42 2.75
C ILE A 83 -14.93 6.90 2.52
N GLY A 84 -14.39 7.73 3.41
CA GLY A 84 -13.00 8.20 3.31
C GLY A 84 -11.99 7.07 3.54
N ALA A 85 -12.26 6.16 4.47
CA ALA A 85 -11.39 5.04 4.77
C ALA A 85 -11.27 4.06 3.59
N PHE A 86 -12.38 3.74 2.91
CA PHE A 86 -12.37 2.79 1.78
C PHE A 86 -11.63 3.31 0.55
N GLN A 87 -11.56 4.63 0.34
CA GLN A 87 -10.75 5.20 -0.74
C GLN A 87 -9.26 4.91 -0.59
N LEU A 88 -8.79 4.76 0.65
CA LEU A 88 -7.39 4.45 0.96
C LEU A 88 -7.06 2.96 0.88
N VAL A 89 -8.08 2.09 0.80
CA VAL A 89 -7.89 0.64 0.70
C VAL A 89 -7.64 0.28 -0.77
N THR A 90 -6.54 -0.43 -1.01
CA THR A 90 -6.15 -0.96 -2.32
C THR A 90 -6.36 -2.46 -2.45
N ASP A 91 -6.61 -3.16 -1.34
CA ASP A 91 -6.89 -4.60 -1.32
C ASP A 91 -8.37 -4.88 -1.69
N VAL A 92 -8.57 -5.42 -2.89
CA VAL A 92 -9.88 -5.80 -3.42
C VAL A 92 -10.54 -6.92 -2.61
N GLU A 93 -9.77 -7.89 -2.09
CA GLU A 93 -10.34 -8.96 -1.27
C GLU A 93 -10.85 -8.43 0.07
N LEU A 94 -10.13 -7.47 0.65
CA LEU A 94 -10.56 -6.78 1.86
C LEU A 94 -11.83 -5.95 1.63
N LEU A 95 -11.91 -5.19 0.53
CA LEU A 95 -13.11 -4.45 0.15
C LEU A 95 -14.32 -5.38 -0.05
N LYS A 96 -14.14 -6.55 -0.68
CA LYS A 96 -15.20 -7.57 -0.83
C LYS A 96 -15.69 -8.12 0.50
N LYS A 97 -14.79 -8.32 1.48
CA LYS A 97 -15.18 -8.72 2.84
C LYS A 97 -16.03 -7.64 3.50
N PHE A 98 -15.63 -6.38 3.43
CA PHE A 98 -16.43 -5.27 3.96
C PHE A 98 -17.78 -5.14 3.27
N LEU A 99 -17.85 -5.40 1.96
CA LEU A 99 -19.11 -5.41 1.22
C LEU A 99 -20.06 -6.48 1.75
N ALA A 100 -19.58 -7.72 1.93
CA ALA A 100 -20.37 -8.80 2.49
C ALA A 100 -20.84 -8.50 3.92
N GLU A 101 -19.95 -8.00 4.78
CA GLU A 101 -20.28 -7.66 6.16
C GLU A 101 -21.28 -6.49 6.25
N GLU A 102 -21.17 -5.46 5.41
CA GLU A 102 -22.13 -4.35 5.38
C GLU A 102 -23.49 -4.81 4.83
N GLN A 103 -23.50 -5.73 3.86
CA GLN A 103 -24.71 -6.37 3.34
C GLN A 103 -25.40 -7.27 4.38
N GLU A 104 -24.67 -7.93 5.27
CA GLU A 104 -25.27 -8.69 6.38
C GLU A 104 -25.66 -7.79 7.55
N GLY A 105 -24.94 -6.68 7.74
CA GLY A 105 -25.10 -5.74 8.84
C GLY A 105 -26.10 -4.60 8.58
N LYS A 106 -25.60 -3.36 8.63
CA LYS A 106 -26.44 -2.15 8.61
C LYS A 106 -27.01 -1.79 7.24
N LYS A 107 -26.50 -2.38 6.15
CA LYS A 107 -26.99 -2.21 4.78
C LYS A 107 -27.10 -0.73 4.35
N ARG A 108 -26.12 0.09 4.72
CA ARG A 108 -26.12 1.50 4.37
C ARG A 108 -25.83 1.65 2.87
N LYS A 109 -26.84 2.09 2.09
CA LYS A 109 -26.74 2.22 0.63
C LYS A 109 -25.50 2.97 0.17
N THR A 110 -25.22 4.13 0.77
CA THR A 110 -24.06 4.96 0.42
C THR A 110 -22.72 4.26 0.66
N VAL A 111 -22.64 3.40 1.68
CA VAL A 111 -21.42 2.66 2.01
C VAL A 111 -21.23 1.49 1.04
N LEU A 112 -22.32 0.81 0.67
CA LEU A 112 -22.31 -0.25 -0.34
C LEU A 112 -21.91 0.29 -1.72
N GLU A 113 -22.50 1.40 -2.16
CA GLU A 113 -22.18 2.05 -3.44
C GLU A 113 -20.69 2.43 -3.52
N VAL A 114 -20.12 2.92 -2.42
CA VAL A 114 -18.69 3.28 -2.36
C VAL A 114 -17.79 2.05 -2.42
N LEU A 115 -18.14 0.97 -1.71
CA LEU A 115 -17.40 -0.29 -1.76
C LEU A 115 -17.44 -0.90 -3.16
N GLU A 116 -18.62 -0.96 -3.80
CA GLU A 116 -18.78 -1.48 -5.16
C GLU A 116 -18.02 -0.63 -6.18
N SER A 117 -18.10 0.70 -6.09
CA SER A 117 -17.38 1.62 -6.97
C SER A 117 -15.87 1.45 -6.83
N ARG A 118 -15.35 1.39 -5.59
CA ARG A 118 -13.91 1.24 -5.35
C ARG A 118 -13.38 -0.11 -5.83
N ILE A 119 -14.13 -1.19 -5.64
CA ILE A 119 -13.78 -2.52 -6.16
C ILE A 119 -13.73 -2.48 -7.70
N ALA A 120 -14.69 -1.80 -8.35
CA ALA A 120 -14.72 -1.67 -9.79
C ALA A 120 -13.53 -0.85 -10.32
N GLU A 121 -13.22 0.29 -9.69
CA GLU A 121 -12.05 1.12 -10.01
C GLU A 121 -10.76 0.30 -9.96
N LEU A 122 -10.51 -0.40 -8.85
CA LEU A 122 -9.30 -1.20 -8.67
C LEU A 122 -9.25 -2.42 -9.61
N ALA A 123 -10.40 -2.95 -10.02
CA ALA A 123 -10.46 -3.99 -11.04
C ALA A 123 -10.13 -3.47 -12.45
N THR A 124 -10.45 -2.20 -12.75
CA THR A 124 -10.11 -1.55 -14.02
C THR A 124 -8.66 -1.04 -14.06
N GLU A 125 -8.11 -0.55 -12.95
CA GLU A 125 -6.71 -0.10 -12.86
C GLU A 125 -5.70 -1.27 -13.04
N GLY A 126 -6.14 -2.52 -12.87
CA GLY A 126 -5.37 -3.72 -13.23
C GLY A 126 -5.34 -4.04 -14.73
N ILE A 127 -6.00 -3.24 -15.57
CA ILE A 127 -6.15 -3.44 -17.03
C ILE A 127 -5.72 -2.17 -17.79
N GLU A 128 -4.66 -1.49 -17.37
CA GLU A 128 -3.93 -0.62 -18.31
C GLU A 128 -3.07 -1.50 -19.22
N GLY A 129 -3.72 -2.13 -20.20
CA GLY A 129 -3.04 -3.05 -21.11
C GLY A 129 -3.91 -3.74 -22.15
N THR A 130 -5.10 -3.27 -22.50
CA THR A 130 -5.72 -3.61 -23.78
C THR A 130 -6.43 -2.40 -24.35
N GLU A 131 -5.65 -1.64 -25.11
CA GLU A 131 -6.03 -0.84 -26.26
C GLU A 131 -7.52 -0.95 -26.65
N ASP A 132 -8.23 0.15 -26.43
CA ASP A 132 -9.39 0.52 -27.23
C ASP A 132 -9.02 0.42 -28.72
N VAL A 133 -9.45 -0.66 -29.39
CA VAL A 133 -9.77 -0.59 -30.81
C VAL A 133 -11.24 -0.21 -30.90
N GLU A 134 -11.48 1.09 -30.77
CA GLU A 134 -12.63 1.73 -31.43
C GLU A 134 -12.50 1.46 -32.93
N GLY A 135 -13.38 0.59 -33.41
CA GLY A 135 -13.64 0.34 -34.83
C GLY A 135 -15.13 0.19 -35.01
N SER A 136 -15.87 1.23 -34.65
CA SER A 136 -17.26 1.43 -35.03
C SER A 136 -17.38 1.63 -36.54
N GLU A 137 -18.58 1.37 -37.04
CA GLU A 137 -19.14 1.77 -38.35
C GLU A 137 -18.80 0.83 -39.53
N ASP A 138 -19.71 0.46 -40.42
CA ASP A 138 -21.14 0.69 -40.56
C ASP A 138 -21.59 -0.08 -41.83
N GLU A 139 -22.87 -0.41 -41.89
CA GLU A 139 -23.72 -0.68 -43.06
C GLU A 139 -23.22 -1.44 -44.31
N GLY A 140 -23.99 -2.47 -44.65
CA GLY A 140 -23.95 -3.14 -45.95
C GLY A 140 -25.14 -4.07 -46.17
N ALA A 141 -26.35 -3.55 -45.99
CA ALA A 141 -27.54 -4.18 -46.55
C ALA A 141 -27.53 -4.00 -48.08
N GLU A 142 -27.35 -5.07 -48.85
CA GLU A 142 -27.80 -5.09 -50.24
C GLU A 142 -28.80 -6.24 -50.45
N GLU A 143 -30.06 -5.82 -50.44
CA GLU A 143 -31.22 -6.56 -50.88
C GLU A 143 -31.22 -6.58 -52.42
N GLY A 144 -30.66 -7.64 -53.02
CA GLY A 144 -30.77 -7.89 -54.45
C GLY A 144 -32.13 -8.51 -54.80
N LYS A 145 -33.15 -7.67 -55.00
CA LYS A 145 -34.32 -8.01 -55.83
C LYS A 145 -34.01 -7.62 -57.28
N ASP A 146 -34.07 -8.60 -58.18
CA ASP A 146 -34.49 -8.51 -59.61
C ASP A 146 -34.07 -9.81 -60.33
N GLU A 147 -34.75 -10.39 -61.31
CA GLU A 147 -36.07 -10.17 -61.90
C GLU A 147 -36.39 -11.48 -62.68
N THR A 148 -37.65 -11.86 -62.66
CA THR A 148 -38.43 -12.49 -63.74
C THR A 148 -37.70 -12.91 -65.03
N LYS A 149 -37.75 -14.20 -65.38
CA LYS A 149 -38.49 -14.71 -66.56
C LYS A 149 -38.68 -16.22 -66.55
#